data_AF-A0A2J6Q156-F1
#
_entry.id   AF-A0A2J6Q156-F1
#
_cell.length_a   1.000
_cell.length_b   1.000
_cell.length_c   1.000
_cell.angle_alpha   90.00
_cell.angle_beta   90.00
_cell.angle_gamma   90.00
#
_symmetry.space_group_name_H-M   'P 1'
#
loop_
_entity.id
_entity.type
_entity.pdbx_description
1 polymer ?
#
loop_
_entity_poly.entity_id
_entity_poly.type
_entity_poly.pdbx_seq_one_letter_code
_entity_poly.pdbx_strand_id
1 'polypeptide(L)'
;MKTFTTAAFFAFVATLAAAAPTSQGSNGIEAVITFQGAAGAQFTLSVPTDGTTFSIDNALSISHIVSEGGATCGFHGIDGSETTVVGAQTMDVGPPQTQVWGSCLAL
;
A
#
# COMPACT_ATOMS: atom_id res chain seq x y z
N MET A 1 68.39 28.51 1.97
CA MET A 1 67.77 27.27 1.43
C MET A 1 66.96 26.67 2.58
N LYS A 2 65.62 26.73 2.51
CA LYS A 2 64.70 25.57 2.31
C LYS A 2 64.76 24.59 3.52
N THR A 3 63.71 24.18 4.24
CA THR A 3 62.30 23.94 3.89
C THR A 3 61.52 23.57 5.19
N PHE A 4 60.32 24.11 5.46
CA PHE A 4 58.97 23.48 5.34
C PHE A 4 58.70 22.26 6.27
N THR A 5 57.83 22.38 7.30
CA THR A 5 56.42 21.87 7.44
C THR A 5 56.34 20.35 7.76
N THR A 6 55.42 19.70 8.49
CA THR A 6 54.02 19.91 8.91
C THR A 6 53.67 18.82 9.95
N ALA A 7 52.77 19.11 10.90
CA ALA A 7 52.13 18.09 11.75
C ALA A 7 51.06 17.31 10.96
N ALA A 8 50.89 16.01 11.20
CA ALA A 8 49.77 15.24 10.67
C ALA A 8 49.20 14.32 11.76
N PHE A 9 48.04 14.73 12.30
CA PHE A 9 47.16 13.89 13.11
C PHE A 9 46.32 13.01 12.18
N PHE A 10 46.43 11.69 12.30
CA PHE A 10 45.53 10.75 11.62
C PHE A 10 44.33 10.47 12.52
N ALA A 11 43.18 11.07 12.22
CA ALA A 11 41.89 10.68 12.78
C ALA A 11 41.19 9.74 11.80
N PHE A 12 41.06 8.45 12.17
CA PHE A 12 40.28 7.47 11.42
C PHE A 12 38.82 7.62 11.83
N VAL A 13 37.99 8.20 10.96
CA VAL A 13 36.53 8.26 11.17
C VAL A 13 35.91 7.08 10.43
N ALA A 14 35.46 6.07 11.18
CA ALA A 14 34.68 4.97 10.65
C ALA A 14 33.20 5.37 10.61
N THR A 15 32.70 5.76 9.44
CA THR A 15 31.27 5.98 9.20
C THR A 15 30.61 4.65 8.83
N LEU A 16 29.93 4.00 9.78
CA LEU A 16 28.98 2.94 9.45
C LEU A 16 27.71 3.58 8.88
N ALA A 17 27.59 3.57 7.55
CA ALA A 17 26.32 3.84 6.89
C ALA A 17 25.38 2.64 7.16
N ALA A 18 24.42 2.82 8.08
CA ALA A 18 23.31 1.89 8.20
C ALA A 18 22.44 2.05 6.95
N ALA A 19 22.59 1.12 5.99
CA ALA A 19 21.61 0.97 4.92
C ALA A 19 20.31 0.46 5.56
N ALA A 20 19.35 1.35 5.78
CA ALA A 20 17.98 0.91 6.05
C ALA A 20 17.53 0.08 4.83
N PRO A 21 16.88 -1.08 5.04
CA PRO A 21 16.23 -1.76 3.92
C PRO A 21 15.21 -0.78 3.36
N THR A 22 15.47 -0.29 2.15
CA THR A 22 14.42 0.29 1.34
C THR A 22 13.41 -0.83 1.19
N SER A 23 12.21 -0.69 1.77
CA SER A 23 11.06 -1.44 1.28
C SER A 23 11.13 -1.31 -0.23
N GLN A 24 11.40 -2.42 -0.91
CA GLN A 24 11.45 -2.44 -2.36
C GLN A 24 10.02 -2.17 -2.80
N GLY A 25 9.68 -0.88 -2.86
CA GLY A 25 8.40 -0.40 -3.31
C GLY A 25 8.21 -1.01 -4.68
N SER A 26 7.20 -1.84 -4.78
CA SER A 26 6.58 -2.32 -6.00
C SER A 26 6.79 -1.26 -7.07
N ASN A 27 7.36 -1.62 -8.22
CA ASN A 27 7.68 -0.68 -9.30
C ASN A 27 6.41 -0.16 -10.03
N GLY A 28 5.43 0.33 -9.26
CA GLY A 28 4.74 1.59 -9.54
C GLY A 28 3.38 1.51 -10.23
N ILE A 29 2.62 0.43 -10.10
CA ILE A 29 1.22 0.41 -10.54
C ILE A 29 0.35 0.24 -9.30
N GLU A 30 -0.43 1.27 -8.99
CA GLU A 30 -1.43 1.26 -7.93
C GLU A 30 -2.83 1.19 -8.55
N ALA A 31 -3.72 0.43 -7.92
CA ALA A 31 -5.15 0.47 -8.22
C ALA A 31 -5.83 1.47 -7.28
N VAL A 32 -6.76 2.26 -7.81
CA VAL A 32 -7.58 3.20 -7.02
C VAL A 32 -8.89 2.51 -6.68
N ILE A 33 -9.10 2.27 -5.39
CA ILE A 33 -10.26 1.55 -4.86
C ILE A 33 -11.04 2.46 -3.93
N THR A 34 -12.33 2.65 -4.20
CA THR A 34 -13.25 3.39 -3.35
C THR A 34 -14.23 2.45 -2.65
N PHE A 35 -14.25 2.50 -1.33
CA PHE A 35 -15.14 1.73 -0.47
C PHE A 35 -16.32 2.61 -0.06
N GLN A 36 -17.54 2.16 -0.31
CA GLN A 36 -18.77 2.93 -0.07
C GLN A 36 -19.68 2.24 0.94
N GLY A 37 -20.07 2.99 1.96
CA GLY A 37 -21.05 2.60 2.98
C GLY A 37 -22.38 3.32 2.83
N ALA A 38 -23.17 3.31 3.90
CA ALA A 38 -24.47 3.98 3.94
C ALA A 38 -24.35 5.51 3.98
N ALA A 39 -25.45 6.19 3.61
CA ALA A 39 -25.59 7.66 3.70
C ALA A 39 -24.47 8.45 2.99
N GLY A 40 -23.87 7.90 1.93
CA GLY A 40 -22.80 8.54 1.17
C GLY A 40 -21.42 8.54 1.84
N ALA A 41 -21.25 7.82 2.94
CA ALA A 41 -19.96 7.64 3.56
C ALA A 41 -19.05 6.78 2.66
N GLN A 42 -17.82 7.22 2.43
CA GLN A 42 -16.86 6.50 1.60
C GLN A 42 -15.42 6.87 1.97
N PHE A 43 -14.48 6.02 1.57
CA PHE A 43 -13.05 6.34 1.55
C PHE A 43 -12.38 5.67 0.35
N THR A 44 -11.22 6.18 -0.04
CA THR A 44 -10.46 5.70 -1.20
C THR A 44 -9.05 5.31 -0.77
N LEU A 45 -8.56 4.18 -1.29
CA LEU A 45 -7.19 3.71 -1.12
C LEU A 45 -6.52 3.57 -2.49
N SER A 46 -5.27 3.99 -2.57
CA SER A 46 -4.35 3.56 -3.63
C SER A 46 -3.61 2.34 -3.11
N VAL A 47 -3.72 1.22 -3.82
CA VAL A 47 -3.22 -0.08 -3.34
C VAL A 47 -2.23 -0.67 -4.34
N PRO A 48 -1.11 -1.25 -3.88
CA PRO A 48 -0.12 -1.86 -4.77
C PRO A 48 -0.73 -3.05 -5.52
N THR A 49 -0.39 -3.18 -6.79
CA THR A 49 -0.92 -4.24 -7.69
C THR A 49 0.07 -5.39 -7.91
N ASP A 50 0.95 -5.63 -6.94
CA ASP A 50 2.00 -6.65 -6.98
C ASP A 50 1.63 -7.98 -6.30
N GLY A 51 0.37 -8.12 -5.90
CA GLY A 51 -0.16 -9.29 -5.19
C GLY A 51 0.11 -9.29 -3.69
N THR A 52 0.77 -8.27 -3.14
CA THR A 52 0.96 -8.15 -1.69
C THR A 52 -0.35 -7.83 -0.98
N THR A 53 -0.48 -8.31 0.26
CA THR A 53 -1.63 -8.02 1.12
C THR A 53 -1.44 -6.70 1.85
N PHE A 54 -2.52 -5.92 1.98
CA PHE A 54 -2.57 -4.68 2.76
C PHE A 54 -3.75 -4.69 3.74
N SER A 55 -3.58 -3.99 4.86
CA SER A 55 -4.63 -3.80 5.87
C SER A 55 -5.57 -2.66 5.49
N ILE A 56 -6.83 -2.77 5.92
CA ILE A 56 -7.86 -1.73 5.75
C ILE A 56 -8.34 -1.32 7.15
N ASP A 57 -7.80 -0.21 7.66
CA ASP A 57 -8.06 0.23 9.03
C ASP A 57 -9.17 1.30 9.09
N ASN A 58 -10.35 0.95 8.60
CA ASN A 58 -11.52 1.84 8.60
C ASN A 58 -12.79 1.11 9.06
N ALA A 59 -13.45 1.62 10.12
CA ALA A 59 -14.62 0.98 10.73
C ALA A 59 -15.94 1.15 9.93
N LEU A 60 -15.91 1.77 8.75
CA LEU A 60 -17.10 1.93 7.92
C LEU A 60 -17.66 0.55 7.49
N SER A 61 -18.98 0.38 7.62
CA SER A 61 -19.69 -0.77 7.04
C SER A 61 -19.82 -0.57 5.53
N ILE A 62 -19.12 -1.39 4.75
CA ILE A 62 -19.04 -1.29 3.29
C ILE A 62 -20.14 -2.10 2.64
N SER A 63 -20.81 -1.48 1.68
CA SER A 63 -21.87 -2.06 0.85
C SER A 63 -21.46 -2.20 -0.61
N HIS A 64 -20.54 -1.35 -1.09
CA HIS A 64 -20.02 -1.41 -2.46
C HIS A 64 -18.52 -1.12 -2.47
N ILE A 65 -17.80 -1.78 -3.38
CA ILE A 65 -16.40 -1.52 -3.68
C ILE A 65 -16.31 -1.14 -5.15
N VAL A 66 -15.70 0.02 -5.42
CA VAL A 66 -15.53 0.56 -6.78
C VAL A 66 -14.04 0.57 -7.11
N SER A 67 -13.70 -0.01 -8.25
CA SER A 67 -12.35 0.04 -8.82
C SER A 67 -12.35 0.90 -10.08
N GLU A 68 -11.35 1.77 -10.21
CA GLU A 68 -11.06 2.48 -11.46
C GLU A 68 -10.38 1.59 -12.52
N GLY A 69 -10.00 0.37 -12.14
CA GLY A 69 -9.40 -0.62 -13.02
C GLY A 69 -7.89 -0.79 -12.87
N GLY A 70 -7.28 -1.46 -13.84
CA GLY A 70 -5.84 -1.77 -13.85
C GLY A 70 -5.42 -3.00 -13.05
N ALA A 71 -6.32 -3.63 -12.28
CA ALA A 71 -6.01 -4.81 -11.48
C ALA A 71 -7.22 -5.72 -11.22
N THR A 72 -6.94 -6.96 -10.82
CA THR A 72 -7.86 -7.83 -10.09
C THR A 72 -7.57 -7.71 -8.61
N CYS A 73 -8.58 -7.40 -7.81
CA CYS A 73 -8.46 -7.19 -6.37
C CYS A 73 -9.43 -8.08 -5.59
N GLY A 74 -8.96 -8.66 -4.49
CA GLY A 74 -9.77 -9.37 -3.50
C GLY A 74 -9.79 -8.60 -2.18
N PHE A 75 -10.96 -8.50 -1.56
CA PHE A 75 -11.19 -7.83 -0.28
C PHE A 75 -11.93 -8.74 0.68
N HIS A 76 -11.53 -8.71 1.95
CA HIS A 76 -12.10 -9.55 2.99
C HIS A 76 -12.70 -8.72 4.12
N GLY A 77 -13.89 -9.12 4.55
CA GLY A 77 -14.64 -8.48 5.63
C GLY A 77 -14.44 -9.15 6.98
N ILE A 78 -14.73 -8.39 8.05
CA ILE A 78 -14.59 -8.85 9.45
C ILE A 78 -15.53 -10.03 9.79
N ASP A 79 -16.69 -10.11 9.15
CA ASP A 79 -17.69 -11.18 9.29
C ASP A 79 -17.56 -12.23 8.18
N GLY A 80 -16.43 -12.25 7.47
CA GLY A 80 -16.11 -13.27 6.47
C GLY A 80 -16.66 -13.04 5.06
N SER A 81 -17.09 -11.82 4.70
CA SER A 81 -17.34 -11.53 3.27
C SER A 81 -16.04 -11.63 2.48
N GLU A 82 -16.16 -12.08 1.23
CA GLU A 82 -15.10 -11.98 0.23
C GLU A 82 -15.67 -11.34 -1.03
N THR A 83 -15.03 -10.27 -1.49
CA THR A 83 -15.45 -9.54 -2.68
C THR A 83 -14.28 -9.45 -3.64
N THR A 84 -14.47 -9.96 -4.85
CA THR A 84 -13.48 -9.88 -5.94
C THR A 84 -13.93 -8.87 -6.99
N VAL A 85 -13.01 -8.00 -7.38
CA VAL A 85 -13.21 -6.93 -8.37
C VAL A 85 -12.17 -7.10 -9.48
N VAL A 86 -12.59 -7.13 -10.75
CA VAL A 86 -11.72 -7.38 -11.91
C VAL A 86 -11.74 -6.19 -12.89
N GLY A 87 -10.69 -5.38 -12.93
CA GLY A 87 -10.68 -4.18 -13.75
C GLY A 87 -11.67 -3.13 -13.23
N ALA A 88 -12.13 -2.24 -14.11
CA ALA A 88 -12.96 -1.09 -13.74
C ALA A 88 -14.41 -1.53 -13.56
N GLN A 89 -14.90 -1.58 -12.31
CA GLN A 89 -16.28 -1.95 -12.00
C GLN A 89 -16.66 -1.62 -10.54
N THR A 90 -17.95 -1.71 -10.27
CA THR A 90 -18.54 -1.65 -8.92
C THR A 90 -19.05 -3.03 -8.54
N MET A 91 -18.69 -3.49 -7.36
CA MET A 91 -19.15 -4.76 -6.80
C MET A 91 -19.84 -4.56 -5.45
N ASP A 92 -20.91 -5.32 -5.23
CA ASP A 92 -21.63 -5.34 -3.97
C ASP A 92 -20.88 -6.17 -2.91
N VAL A 93 -20.93 -5.70 -1.67
CA VAL A 93 -20.45 -6.42 -0.49
C VAL A 93 -21.64 -6.92 0.30
N GLY A 94 -21.82 -8.24 0.33
CA GLY A 94 -22.93 -8.90 1.00
C GLY A 94 -22.46 -9.98 1.98
N PRO A 95 -22.86 -9.93 3.28
CA PRO A 95 -23.58 -8.83 3.95
C PRO A 95 -22.70 -7.58 4.15
N PRO A 96 -23.27 -6.36 4.22
CA PRO A 96 -22.50 -5.14 4.42
C PRO A 96 -21.70 -5.14 5.73
N GLN A 97 -20.41 -4.87 5.65
CA GLN A 97 -19.48 -5.02 6.78
C GLN A 97 -18.17 -4.27 6.57
N THR A 98 -17.42 -4.08 7.66
CA THR A 98 -16.06 -3.54 7.62
C THR A 98 -15.13 -4.47 6.85
N GLN A 99 -14.36 -3.91 5.92
CA GLN A 99 -13.28 -4.62 5.24
C GLN A 99 -12.00 -4.52 6.06
N VAL A 100 -11.25 -5.61 6.18
CA VAL A 100 -10.10 -5.74 7.09
C VAL A 100 -8.77 -5.86 6.36
N TRP A 101 -8.77 -6.47 5.18
CA TRP A 101 -7.58 -6.58 4.33
C TRP A 101 -7.95 -6.86 2.87
N GLY A 102 -7.00 -6.64 1.98
CA GLY A 102 -7.13 -7.00 0.57
C GLY A 102 -5.80 -7.28 -0.09
N SER A 103 -5.86 -7.69 -1.36
CA SER A 103 -4.70 -7.84 -2.24
C SER A 103 -5.11 -7.54 -3.67
N CYS A 104 -4.20 -6.99 -4.47
CA CYS A 104 -4.46 -6.66 -5.87
C CYS A 104 -3.32 -7.15 -6.76
N LEU A 105 -3.65 -7.63 -7.96
CA LEU A 105 -2.71 -8.04 -8.98
C LEU A 105 -3.04 -7.36 -10.31
N ALA A 106 -2.06 -6.73 -10.94
CA ALA A 106 -2.24 -6.04 -12.21
C ALA A 106 -2.82 -6.97 -13.30
N LEU A 107 -3.66 -6.40 -14.18
CA LEU A 107 -4.28 -7.08 -15.34
C LEU A 107 -3.46 -6.94 -16.62
#